data_AF-A0A8C8VT71-F1
#
_entry.id   AF-A0A8C8VT71-F1
#
_cell.length_a   1.000
_cell.length_b   1.000
_cell.length_c   1.000
_cell.angle_alpha   90.00
_cell.angle_beta   90.00
_cell.angle_gamma   90.00
#
_symmetry.space_group_name_H-M   'P 1'
#
loop_
_entity.id
_entity.type
_entity.pdbx_description
1 polymer ?
#
loop_
_entity_poly.entity_id
_entity_poly.type
_entity_poly.pdbx_seq_one_letter_code
_entity_poly.pdbx_strand_id
1 'polypeptide(L)' 'FSSDYGRIFKLLEEVQGPLEVQIQFIEFTIKEAARFKRRHLIQFLEKKREEILSQ' A
#
# COMPACT_ATOMS: atom_id res chain seq x y z
N PHE A 1 3.50 8.61 14.29
CA PHE A 1 2.51 7.84 13.50
C PHE A 1 1.13 7.99 14.14
N SER A 2 0.35 9.02 13.83
CA SER A 2 -1.03 9.14 14.34
C SER A 2 -2.01 8.44 13.40
N SER A 3 -2.23 7.17 13.70
CA SER A 3 -3.50 6.42 13.78
C SER A 3 -4.63 6.50 12.73
N ASP A 4 -4.56 7.23 11.61
CA ASP A 4 -5.70 7.25 10.66
C ASP A 4 -5.64 6.14 9.59
N TYR A 5 -4.49 5.52 9.35
CA TYR A 5 -4.31 4.51 8.28
C TYR A 5 -4.13 3.07 8.79
N GLY A 6 -4.23 2.84 10.10
CA GLY A 6 -4.00 1.52 10.69
C GLY A 6 -4.87 0.42 10.06
N ARG A 7 -6.11 0.76 9.69
CA ARG A 7 -7.02 -0.17 9.00
C ARG A 7 -6.61 -0.47 7.56
N ILE A 8 -6.06 0.52 6.84
CA ILE A 8 -5.56 0.33 5.46
C ILE A 8 -4.33 -0.58 5.48
N PHE A 9 -3.42 -0.39 6.44
CA PHE A 9 -2.22 -1.21 6.57
C PHE A 9 -2.56 -2.66 6.92
N LYS A 10 -3.49 -2.87 7.86
CA LYS A 10 -3.97 -4.22 8.17
C LYS A 10 -4.60 -4.90 6.96
N LEU A 11 -5.41 -4.17 6.17
CA LEU A 11 -5.98 -4.71 4.93
C LEU A 11 -4.91 -5.06 3.90
N LEU A 12 -3.85 -4.25 3.76
CA LEU A 12 -2.72 -4.52 2.87
C LEU A 12 -1.96 -5.80 3.26
N GLU A 13 -1.75 -6.01 4.56
CA GLU A 13 -1.10 -7.22 5.09
C GLU A 13 -2.01 -8.46 4.98
N GLU A 14 -3.32 -8.28 5.03
CA GLU A 14 -4.32 -9.35 4.90
C GLU A 14 -4.63 -9.75 3.45
N VAL A 15 -4.10 -9.05 2.42
CA VAL A 15 -4.22 -9.49 1.03
C VAL A 15 -3.46 -10.81 0.85
N GLN A 16 -4.15 -11.92 1.10
CA GLN A 16 -3.71 -13.26 0.75
C GLN A 16 -4.00 -13.48 -0.73
N GLY A 17 -2.96 -13.56 -1.54
CA GLY A 17 -3.09 -13.81 -2.97
C GLY A 17 -1.74 -13.89 -3.68
N PRO A 18 -1.75 -14.24 -5.00
CA PRO A 18 -0.56 -14.22 -5.84
C PRO A 18 0.19 -12.88 -5.78
N LEU A 19 1.50 -12.91 -6.00
CA LEU A 19 2.37 -11.73 -5.92
C LEU A 19 1.85 -10.58 -6.81
N GLU A 20 1.39 -10.90 -8.02
CA GLU A 20 0.80 -9.91 -8.93
C GLU A 20 -0.43 -9.21 -8.33
N VAL A 21 -1.26 -9.94 -7.58
CA VAL A 21 -2.47 -9.38 -6.96
C VAL A 21 -2.10 -8.40 -5.85
N GLN A 22 -1.08 -8.73 -5.05
CA GLN A 22 -0.59 -7.85 -3.99
C GLN A 22 -0.02 -6.54 -4.57
N ILE A 23 0.76 -6.65 -5.65
CA ILE A 23 1.35 -5.49 -6.34
C ILE A 23 0.25 -4.60 -6.93
N GLN A 24 -0.72 -5.19 -7.64
CA GLN A 24 -1.84 -4.44 -8.23
C GLN A 24 -2.65 -3.68 -7.17
N PHE A 25 -2.88 -4.31 -6.01
CA PHE A 25 -3.60 -3.67 -4.92
C PHE A 25 -2.84 -2.47 -4.33
N ILE A 26 -1.52 -2.58 -4.18
CA ILE A 26 -0.68 -1.47 -3.73
C ILE A 26 -0.70 -0.32 -4.75
N GLU A 27 -0.56 -0.62 -6.04
CA GLU A 27 -0.59 0.39 -7.11
C GLU A 27 -1.93 1.13 -7.15
N PHE A 28 -3.04 0.40 -6.99
CA PHE A 28 -4.37 1.00 -6.86
C PHE A 28 -4.46 1.93 -5.64
N THR A 29 -3.95 1.48 -4.49
CA THR A 29 -3.96 2.26 -3.26
C THR A 29 -3.10 3.54 -3.38
N ILE A 30 -1.96 3.48 -4.08
CA ILE A 30 -1.13 4.66 -4.40
C ILE A 30 -1.92 5.66 -5.24
N LYS A 31 -2.61 5.19 -6.28
CA LYS A 31 -3.43 6.05 -7.15
C LYS A 31 -4.51 6.79 -6.37
N GLU A 32 -5.21 6.10 -5.47
CA GLU A 32 -6.20 6.73 -4.59
C GLU A 32 -5.55 7.67 -3.58
N ALA A 33 -4.43 7.29 -2.95
CA ALA A 33 -3.69 8.17 -2.04
C ALA A 33 -3.23 9.46 -2.74
N ALA A 34 -2.83 9.40 -4.01
CA ALA A 34 -2.49 10.55 -4.84
C ALA A 34 -3.70 11.46 -5.09
N ARG A 35 -4.87 10.89 -5.36
CA ARG A 35 -6.13 11.65 -5.51
C ARG A 35 -6.45 12.49 -4.26
N PHE A 36 -6.16 11.94 -3.08
CA PHE A 36 -6.36 12.61 -1.79
C PHE A 36 -5.11 13.36 -1.28
N LYS A 37 -4.06 13.50 -2.10
CA LYS A 37 -2.79 14.17 -1.76
C LYS A 37 -2.14 13.63 -0.46
N ARG A 38 -2.34 12.35 -0.14
CA ARG A 38 -1.82 11.69 1.08
C ARG A 38 -0.34 11.26 0.90
N ARG A 39 0.56 12.24 0.79
CA ARG A 39 1.99 12.02 0.49
C ARG A 39 2.68 10.98 1.39
N HIS A 40 2.42 11.01 2.70
CA HIS A 40 2.99 10.04 3.64
C HIS A 40 2.51 8.60 3.39
N LEU A 41 1.24 8.43 2.98
CA LEU A 41 0.70 7.12 2.63
C LEU A 41 1.31 6.61 1.33
N ILE A 42 1.50 7.49 0.34
CA ILE A 42 2.16 7.15 -0.93
C ILE A 42 3.57 6.62 -0.69
N GLN A 43 4.40 7.34 0.07
CA GLN A 43 5.78 6.93 0.38
C GLN A 43 5.84 5.56 1.08
N PHE A 44 4.90 5.32 2.01
CA PHE A 44 4.81 4.02 2.68
C PHE A 44 4.47 2.90 1.69
N LEU A 45 3.49 3.13 0.80
CA LEU A 45 3.06 2.16 -0.19
C LEU A 45 4.13 1.87 -1.24
N GLU A 46 4.87 2.88 -1.68
CA GLU A 46 6.02 2.74 -2.59
C GLU A 46 7.08 1.83 -1.97
N LYS A 47 7.44 2.08 -0.70
CA LYS A 47 8.38 1.22 0.04
C LYS A 47 7.86 -0.21 0.16
N LYS A 48 6.58 -0.40 0.47
CA LYS A 48 5.97 -1.74 0.55
C LYS A 48 5.99 -2.47 -0.79
N ARG A 49 5.78 -1.77 -1.90
CA ARG A 49 5.89 -2.35 -3.24
C ARG A 49 7.32 -2.81 -3.54
N GLU A 50 8.33 -2.00 -3.17
CA GLU A 50 9.74 -2.38 -3.31
C GLU A 50 10.10 -3.60 -2.46
N GLU A 51 9.61 -3.67 -1.21
CA GLU A 51 9.80 -4.83 -0.32
C GLU A 51 9.27 -6.12 -0.97
N ILE A 52 8.08 -6.09 -1.57
CA ILE A 52 7.45 -7.26 -2.22
C ILE A 52 8.19 -7.66 -3.50
N LEU A 53 8.61 -6.69 -4.32
CA LEU A 53 9.35 -6.96 -5.57
C LEU A 53 10.78 -7.46 -5.32
N SER A 54 11.31 -7.26 -4.11
CA SER A 54 12.65 -7.67 -3.71
C SER A 54 12.68 -9.02 -2.98
N GLN A 55 11.52 -9.68 -2.79
CA GLN A 55 11.41 -11.06 -2.30
C GLN A 55 11.71 -12.06 -3.41
#